data_AF-A0A1I7KB73-F1
#
_entry.id   AF-A0A1I7KB73-F1
#
_cell.length_a   1.000
_cell.length_b   1.000
_cell.length_c   1.000
_cell.angle_alpha   90.00
_cell.angle_beta   90.00
_cell.angle_gamma   90.00
#
_symmetry.space_group_name_H-M   'P 1'
#
loop_
_entity.id
_entity.type
_entity.pdbx_description
1 polymer ?
#
loop_
_entity_poly.entity_id
_entity_poly.type
_entity_poly.pdbx_seq_one_letter_code
_entity_poly.pdbx_strand_id
1 'polypeptide(L)'
;MVTRFRAYQLGTKGSSFSYFANGRFTVIEGRLNAINRKTLLAEMEICGVTHADDLHVTSWDADHCAGSELESLLGLVRPSRIDCPGYVPHTVNGDTCLDIIEAYRHEMRFSNRGASVRQITPAFIANRDYARDLAFQDTYHNPVHLSAGCDNDNSTVKHFRRGDFNVLSLGDVESTFIGARLTYVHHALSHLAAMADHPYEEAVTNLVRGAALEARFLVEERERHRREMDAWRAGFEHGFLRPYQRACVDLIVDAEAVKAARPAIGKPLSRRARRRNRGRVRAARLALGRQCHQPIRWVWPGMQGEA
;
A
#
# COMPACT_ATOMS: atom_id res chain seq x y z
N MET A 1 -16.14 7.55 5.40
CA MET A 1 -15.42 6.36 4.92
C MET A 1 -14.76 5.77 6.15
N VAL A 2 -14.96 4.49 6.46
CA VAL A 2 -14.47 3.90 7.72
C VAL A 2 -13.48 2.80 7.38
N THR A 3 -12.26 2.94 7.87
CA THR A 3 -11.21 1.91 7.81
C THR A 3 -11.16 1.17 9.13
N ARG A 4 -11.16 -0.17 9.11
CA ARG A 4 -11.16 -1.00 10.31
C ARG A 4 -10.14 -2.11 10.18
N PHE A 5 -9.48 -2.40 11.29
CA PHE A 5 -8.61 -3.55 11.43
C PHE A 5 -8.94 -4.21 12.77
N ARG A 6 -9.14 -5.52 12.75
CA ARG A 6 -9.52 -6.28 13.92
C ARG A 6 -8.66 -7.52 14.04
N ALA A 7 -8.00 -7.67 15.19
CA ALA A 7 -7.42 -8.93 15.62
C ALA A 7 -8.47 -9.74 16.40
N TYR A 8 -8.50 -11.04 16.18
CA TYR A 8 -9.41 -11.95 16.88
C TYR A 8 -8.66 -12.90 17.81
N GLN A 9 -9.23 -13.13 18.98
CA GLN A 9 -8.69 -14.09 19.92
C GLN A 9 -9.05 -15.52 19.49
N LEU A 10 -8.04 -16.37 19.35
CA LEU A 10 -8.22 -17.78 18.99
C LEU A 10 -8.25 -18.71 20.21
N GLY A 11 -7.71 -18.29 21.35
CA GLY A 11 -7.54 -19.16 22.53
C GLY A 11 -6.50 -20.28 22.36
N THR A 12 -5.87 -20.35 21.20
CA THR A 12 -4.74 -21.23 20.86
C THR A 12 -3.67 -20.41 20.12
N LYS A 13 -2.53 -21.02 19.82
CA LYS A 13 -1.49 -20.38 19.01
C LYS A 13 -2.01 -20.02 17.62
N GLY A 14 -1.45 -18.95 17.07
CA GLY A 14 -1.74 -18.45 15.74
C GLY A 14 -2.43 -17.11 15.72
N SER A 15 -2.84 -16.72 14.53
CA SER A 15 -3.36 -15.38 14.29
C SER A 15 -4.57 -15.39 13.36
N SER A 16 -5.43 -14.39 13.52
CA SER A 16 -6.67 -14.24 12.76
C SER A 16 -7.05 -12.77 12.78
N PHE A 17 -7.22 -12.18 11.61
CA PHE A 17 -7.54 -10.76 11.49
C PHE A 17 -8.59 -10.49 10.42
N SER A 18 -9.16 -9.31 10.48
CA SER A 18 -9.87 -8.71 9.36
C SER A 18 -9.41 -7.28 9.12
N TYR A 19 -9.53 -6.86 7.86
CA TYR A 19 -9.25 -5.52 7.41
C TYR A 19 -10.37 -5.07 6.48
N PHE A 20 -11.01 -3.96 6.82
CA PHE A 20 -12.08 -3.35 6.05
C PHE A 20 -11.68 -1.95 5.61
N ALA A 21 -11.62 -1.73 4.30
CA ALA A 21 -11.25 -0.43 3.75
C ALA A 21 -11.94 -0.20 2.41
N ASN A 22 -12.53 0.98 2.23
CA ASN A 22 -13.22 1.39 0.99
C ASN A 22 -14.25 0.36 0.51
N GLY A 23 -15.06 -0.18 1.43
CA GLY A 23 -16.10 -1.16 1.12
C GLY A 23 -15.60 -2.57 0.84
N ARG A 24 -14.30 -2.84 1.01
CA ARG A 24 -13.71 -4.17 0.82
C ARG A 24 -13.39 -4.81 2.15
N PHE A 25 -13.85 -6.05 2.35
CA PHE A 25 -13.60 -6.82 3.55
C PHE A 25 -12.62 -7.96 3.28
N THR A 26 -11.46 -7.92 3.92
CA THR A 26 -10.43 -8.97 3.84
C THR A 26 -10.34 -9.71 5.16
N VAL A 27 -10.35 -11.03 5.11
CA VAL A 27 -9.93 -11.89 6.22
C VAL A 27 -8.45 -12.25 6.00
N ILE A 28 -7.65 -12.15 7.05
CA ILE A 28 -6.24 -12.50 7.04
C ILE A 28 -6.06 -13.70 7.97
N GLU A 29 -5.42 -14.74 7.44
CA GLU A 29 -5.29 -16.09 7.96
C GLU A 29 -6.54 -16.97 7.88
N GLY A 30 -6.31 -18.25 7.58
CA GLY A 30 -7.31 -19.30 7.42
C GLY A 30 -7.72 -19.94 8.74
N ARG A 31 -8.05 -19.12 9.75
CA ARG A 31 -8.34 -19.57 11.12
C ARG A 31 -9.76 -19.20 11.57
N LEU A 32 -10.52 -20.19 12.05
CA LEU A 32 -11.86 -20.01 12.60
C LEU A 32 -12.18 -21.09 13.65
N ASN A 33 -12.58 -20.66 14.84
CA ASN A 33 -13.02 -21.55 15.89
C ASN A 33 -14.20 -20.96 16.69
N ALA A 34 -14.64 -21.68 17.73
CA ALA A 34 -15.78 -21.27 18.54
C ALA A 34 -15.60 -19.90 19.23
N ILE A 35 -14.35 -19.47 19.47
CA ILE A 35 -14.01 -18.23 20.17
C ILE A 35 -14.12 -17.04 19.21
N ASN A 36 -13.44 -17.08 18.06
CA ASN A 36 -13.42 -15.93 17.14
C ASN A 36 -14.67 -15.84 16.23
N ARG A 37 -15.41 -16.93 16.01
CA ARG A 37 -16.53 -16.97 15.05
C ARG A 37 -17.58 -15.88 15.30
N LYS A 38 -17.99 -15.70 16.55
CA LYS A 38 -19.01 -14.69 16.90
C LYS A 38 -18.52 -13.27 16.64
N THR A 39 -17.25 -12.99 16.97
CA THR A 39 -16.65 -11.67 16.76
C THR A 39 -16.37 -11.37 15.30
N LEU A 40 -16.04 -12.38 14.48
CA LEU A 40 -15.89 -12.20 13.03
C LEU A 40 -17.24 -11.88 12.38
N LEU A 41 -18.31 -12.60 12.74
CA LEU A 41 -19.67 -12.31 12.28
C LEU A 41 -20.13 -10.90 12.67
N ALA A 42 -19.92 -10.51 13.92
CA ALA A 42 -20.27 -9.16 14.38
C ALA A 42 -19.48 -8.08 13.62
N GLU A 43 -18.21 -8.32 13.32
CA GLU A 43 -17.40 -7.37 12.54
C GLU A 43 -17.89 -7.27 11.08
N MET A 44 -18.28 -8.39 10.45
CA MET A 44 -18.90 -8.38 9.12
C MET A 44 -20.21 -7.58 9.11
N GLU A 45 -21.05 -7.75 10.15
CA GLU A 45 -22.29 -6.99 10.33
C GLU A 45 -22.03 -5.49 10.48
N ILE A 46 -21.06 -5.10 11.32
CA ILE A 46 -20.64 -3.70 11.50
C ILE A 46 -20.15 -3.10 10.17
N CYS A 47 -19.44 -3.89 9.36
CA CYS A 47 -18.96 -3.46 8.05
C CYS A 47 -20.06 -3.48 6.97
N GLY A 48 -21.26 -4.00 7.28
CA GLY A 48 -22.37 -4.12 6.34
C GLY A 48 -22.13 -5.14 5.22
N VAL A 49 -21.30 -6.16 5.47
CA VAL A 49 -20.95 -7.18 4.47
C VAL A 49 -21.50 -8.56 4.83
N THR A 50 -21.89 -9.32 3.82
CA THR A 50 -22.36 -10.71 3.97
C THR A 50 -21.34 -11.75 3.48
N HIS A 51 -20.23 -11.27 2.92
CA HIS A 51 -19.12 -12.06 2.39
C HIS A 51 -17.83 -11.23 2.45
N ALA A 52 -16.70 -11.91 2.39
CA ALA A 52 -15.40 -11.30 2.22
C ALA A 52 -15.10 -11.10 0.72
N ASP A 53 -14.41 -10.01 0.40
CA ASP A 53 -13.78 -9.85 -0.90
C ASP A 53 -12.58 -10.79 -1.05
N ASP A 54 -11.82 -10.92 0.03
CA ASP A 54 -10.49 -11.50 0.04
C ASP A 54 -10.30 -12.37 1.29
N LEU A 55 -9.72 -13.56 1.11
CA LEU A 55 -9.02 -14.31 2.14
C LEU A 55 -7.53 -14.30 1.80
N HIS A 56 -6.69 -13.84 2.72
CA HIS A 56 -5.25 -13.82 2.55
C HIS A 56 -4.60 -14.78 3.56
N VAL A 57 -3.99 -15.85 3.06
CA VAL A 57 -3.26 -16.85 3.84
C VAL A 57 -1.76 -16.61 3.66
N THR A 58 -1.03 -16.47 4.76
CA THR A 58 0.42 -16.17 4.70
C THR A 58 1.29 -17.41 4.65
N SER A 59 0.93 -18.47 5.40
CA SER A 59 1.63 -19.75 5.48
C SER A 59 0.65 -20.95 5.46
N TRP A 60 1.16 -22.12 5.09
CA TRP A 60 0.45 -23.41 5.23
C TRP A 60 0.47 -23.99 6.66
N ASP A 61 1.20 -23.36 7.58
CA ASP A 61 1.28 -23.81 8.97
C ASP A 61 -0.08 -23.75 9.67
N ALA A 62 -0.32 -24.70 10.58
CA ALA A 62 -1.63 -24.88 11.20
C ALA A 62 -2.09 -23.66 12.01
N ASP A 63 -1.16 -22.84 12.49
CA ASP A 63 -1.47 -21.64 13.24
C ASP A 63 -1.79 -20.42 12.35
N HIS A 64 -1.54 -20.52 11.04
CA HIS A 64 -1.96 -19.57 9.99
C HIS A 64 -3.14 -20.08 9.16
N CYS A 65 -3.18 -21.37 8.85
CA CYS A 65 -4.21 -22.00 8.05
C CYS A 65 -4.45 -23.42 8.55
N ALA A 66 -5.56 -23.64 9.27
CA ALA A 66 -5.87 -24.93 9.85
C ALA A 66 -6.91 -25.66 9.01
N GLY A 67 -6.58 -26.84 8.49
CA GLY A 67 -7.50 -27.61 7.64
C GLY A 67 -8.81 -27.97 8.35
N SER A 68 -8.72 -28.24 9.67
CA SER A 68 -9.88 -28.51 10.54
C SER A 68 -10.82 -27.31 10.74
N GLU A 69 -10.36 -26.10 10.43
CA GLU A 69 -11.10 -24.85 10.62
C GLU A 69 -11.52 -24.21 9.27
N LEU A 70 -10.74 -24.46 8.22
CA LEU A 70 -10.80 -23.71 6.96
C LEU A 70 -12.12 -23.90 6.22
N GLU A 71 -12.68 -25.11 6.16
CA GLU A 71 -13.98 -25.35 5.50
C GLU A 71 -15.10 -24.54 6.16
N SER A 72 -15.12 -24.49 7.50
CA SER A 72 -16.07 -23.68 8.26
C SER A 72 -15.86 -22.18 8.00
N LEU A 73 -14.61 -21.73 7.88
CA LEU A 73 -14.30 -20.35 7.52
C LEU A 73 -14.82 -19.99 6.13
N LEU A 74 -14.54 -20.81 5.12
CA LEU A 74 -14.96 -20.58 3.74
C LEU A 74 -16.48 -20.58 3.61
N GLY A 75 -17.18 -21.47 4.33
CA GLY A 75 -18.64 -21.48 4.42
C GLY A 75 -19.22 -20.22 5.08
N LEU A 76 -18.52 -19.67 6.10
CA LEU A 76 -18.94 -18.47 6.82
C LEU A 76 -18.74 -17.19 5.98
N VAL A 77 -17.50 -16.94 5.55
CA VAL A 77 -17.10 -15.66 4.96
C VAL A 77 -17.20 -15.65 3.44
N ARG A 78 -17.23 -16.81 2.79
CA ARG A 78 -17.47 -16.97 1.34
C ARG A 78 -16.64 -16.00 0.47
N PRO A 79 -15.30 -16.06 0.56
CA PRO A 79 -14.44 -15.08 -0.08
C PRO A 79 -14.53 -15.15 -1.61
N SER A 80 -14.59 -14.00 -2.28
CA SER A 80 -14.56 -13.95 -3.76
C SER A 80 -13.16 -14.20 -4.34
N ARG A 81 -12.12 -14.01 -3.51
CA ARG A 81 -10.73 -14.23 -3.87
C ARG A 81 -9.95 -14.81 -2.70
N ILE A 82 -9.08 -15.76 -2.98
CA ILE A 82 -8.16 -16.36 -2.00
C ILE A 82 -6.74 -16.17 -2.52
N ASP A 83 -5.92 -15.48 -1.73
CA ASP A 83 -4.47 -15.40 -1.93
C ASP A 83 -3.81 -16.40 -0.98
N CYS A 84 -3.13 -17.40 -1.50
CA CYS A 84 -2.49 -18.45 -0.72
C CYS A 84 -1.00 -18.57 -1.07
N PRO A 85 -0.21 -19.24 -0.21
CA PRO A 85 1.22 -19.41 -0.47
C PRO A 85 1.49 -20.13 -1.79
N GLY A 86 2.53 -19.70 -2.49
CA GLY A 86 2.92 -20.24 -3.79
C GLY A 86 3.88 -21.43 -3.73
N TYR A 87 4.33 -21.82 -2.54
CA TYR A 87 5.13 -23.03 -2.35
C TYR A 87 4.23 -24.25 -2.11
N VAL A 88 4.74 -25.42 -2.47
CA VAL A 88 4.04 -26.69 -2.24
C VAL A 88 4.00 -26.95 -0.73
N PRO A 89 2.83 -27.25 -0.14
CA PRO A 89 2.77 -27.64 1.27
C PRO A 89 3.64 -28.89 1.52
N HIS A 90 4.22 -28.98 2.70
CA HIS A 90 5.05 -30.12 3.11
C HIS A 90 4.51 -30.84 4.37
N THR A 91 3.33 -30.42 4.84
CA THR A 91 2.64 -31.02 5.99
C THR A 91 1.26 -31.50 5.58
N VAL A 92 0.76 -32.53 6.28
CA VAL A 92 -0.60 -33.05 6.10
C VAL A 92 -1.66 -31.95 6.28
N ASN A 93 -1.45 -31.04 7.23
CA ASN A 93 -2.33 -29.88 7.41
C ASN A 93 -2.33 -28.99 6.17
N GLY A 94 -1.14 -28.63 5.67
CA GLY A 94 -1.00 -27.79 4.49
C GLY A 94 -1.61 -28.40 3.23
N ASP A 95 -1.40 -29.71 3.00
CA ASP A 95 -2.03 -30.46 1.90
C ASP A 95 -3.56 -30.41 2.03
N THR A 96 -4.07 -30.67 3.24
CA THR A 96 -5.52 -30.60 3.53
C THR A 96 -6.08 -29.19 3.26
N CYS A 97 -5.36 -28.13 3.65
CA CYS A 97 -5.77 -26.75 3.40
C CYS A 97 -5.82 -26.45 1.89
N LEU A 98 -4.83 -26.90 1.13
CA LEU A 98 -4.80 -26.74 -0.32
C LEU A 98 -5.99 -27.44 -0.97
N ASP A 99 -6.24 -28.71 -0.62
CA ASP A 99 -7.37 -29.50 -1.13
C ASP A 99 -8.72 -28.81 -0.84
N ILE A 100 -8.92 -28.30 0.37
CA ILE A 100 -10.12 -27.55 0.75
C ILE A 100 -10.29 -26.28 -0.11
N ILE A 101 -9.22 -25.51 -0.33
CA ILE A 101 -9.26 -24.30 -1.16
C ILE A 101 -9.58 -24.65 -2.62
N GLU A 102 -9.02 -25.74 -3.14
CA GLU A 102 -9.29 -26.19 -4.51
C GLU A 102 -10.73 -26.69 -4.68
N ALA A 103 -11.25 -27.44 -3.71
CA ALA A 103 -12.64 -27.87 -3.66
C ALA A 103 -13.58 -26.67 -3.62
N TYR A 104 -13.33 -25.70 -2.72
CA TYR A 104 -14.09 -24.46 -2.64
C TYR A 104 -14.10 -23.69 -3.98
N ARG A 105 -12.94 -23.56 -4.62
CA ARG A 105 -12.84 -22.94 -5.95
C ARG A 105 -13.73 -23.67 -6.96
N HIS A 106 -13.72 -24.99 -6.97
CA HIS A 106 -14.51 -25.80 -7.89
C HIS A 106 -16.01 -25.63 -7.64
N GLU A 107 -16.46 -25.68 -6.39
CA GLU A 107 -17.86 -25.49 -6.01
C GLU A 107 -18.37 -24.10 -6.39
N MET A 108 -17.58 -23.06 -6.12
CA MET A 108 -17.97 -21.69 -6.38
C MET A 108 -18.05 -21.35 -7.88
N ARG A 109 -17.40 -22.11 -8.78
CA ARG A 109 -17.50 -21.93 -10.24
C ARG A 109 -18.94 -22.00 -10.75
N PHE A 110 -19.78 -22.80 -10.10
CA PHE A 110 -21.19 -22.95 -10.47
C PHE A 110 -22.12 -21.98 -9.74
N SER A 111 -21.57 -21.12 -8.89
CA SER A 111 -22.32 -20.10 -8.17
C SER A 111 -22.34 -18.77 -8.94
N ASN A 112 -23.31 -17.91 -8.63
CA ASN A 112 -23.36 -16.54 -9.15
C ASN A 112 -22.23 -15.63 -8.60
N ARG A 113 -21.33 -16.15 -7.76
CA ARG A 113 -20.22 -15.44 -7.11
C ARG A 113 -18.94 -16.26 -7.20
N GLY A 114 -18.51 -16.57 -8.42
CA GLY A 114 -17.30 -17.36 -8.66
C GLY A 114 -16.12 -16.92 -7.80
N ALA A 115 -15.38 -17.90 -7.25
CA ALA A 115 -14.20 -17.64 -6.45
C ALA A 115 -12.92 -17.79 -7.28
N SER A 116 -11.98 -16.86 -7.11
CA SER A 116 -10.65 -16.95 -7.70
C SER A 116 -9.62 -17.34 -6.64
N VAL A 117 -8.67 -18.20 -7.00
CA VAL A 117 -7.55 -18.59 -6.13
C VAL A 117 -6.25 -18.17 -6.80
N ARG A 118 -5.37 -17.52 -6.05
CA ARG A 118 -4.07 -17.05 -6.51
C ARG A 118 -2.97 -17.56 -5.59
N GLN A 119 -2.09 -18.36 -6.14
CA GLN A 119 -0.85 -18.75 -5.49
C GLN A 119 0.18 -17.63 -5.65
N ILE A 120 0.70 -17.13 -4.53
CA ILE A 120 1.66 -16.04 -4.52
C ILE A 120 3.08 -16.61 -4.62
N THR A 121 3.57 -16.70 -5.86
CA THR A 121 4.90 -17.20 -6.20
C THR A 121 5.87 -16.06 -6.48
N PRO A 122 7.20 -16.32 -6.51
CA PRO A 122 8.18 -15.36 -7.00
C PRO A 122 7.85 -14.81 -8.40
N ALA A 123 7.44 -15.69 -9.32
CA ALA A 123 7.04 -15.31 -10.66
C ALA A 123 5.79 -14.43 -10.68
N PHE A 124 4.84 -14.66 -9.77
CA PHE A 124 3.67 -13.80 -9.63
C PHE A 124 4.07 -12.39 -9.18
N ILE A 125 5.00 -12.26 -8.22
CA ILE A 125 5.45 -10.96 -7.71
C ILE A 125 6.27 -10.21 -8.77
N ALA A 126 7.17 -10.90 -9.47
CA ALA A 126 8.01 -10.32 -10.51
C ALA A 126 7.23 -9.75 -11.70
N ASN A 127 6.07 -10.33 -12.02
CA ASN A 127 5.22 -9.93 -13.15
C ASN A 127 4.17 -8.85 -12.79
N ARG A 128 4.28 -8.19 -11.63
CA ARG A 128 3.35 -7.12 -11.23
C ARG A 128 3.85 -5.77 -11.76
N ASP A 129 2.90 -4.95 -12.19
CA ASP A 129 3.16 -3.54 -12.51
C ASP A 129 3.84 -2.85 -11.33
N TYR A 130 4.78 -1.95 -11.63
CA TYR A 130 5.54 -1.23 -10.62
C TYR A 130 4.58 -0.52 -9.64
N ALA A 131 4.95 -0.43 -8.37
CA ALA A 131 4.10 0.19 -7.32
C ALA A 131 3.63 1.62 -7.66
N ARG A 132 4.34 2.29 -8.58
CA ARG A 132 4.00 3.61 -9.19
C ARG A 132 2.69 3.60 -9.99
N ASP A 133 2.35 2.48 -10.62
CA ASP A 133 1.18 2.31 -11.48
C ASP A 133 -0.05 1.83 -10.65
N LEU A 134 0.18 1.49 -9.38
CA LEU A 134 -0.75 0.83 -8.47
C LEU A 134 -1.28 1.75 -7.36
N ALA A 135 -1.51 3.04 -7.63
CA ALA A 135 -1.98 4.02 -6.64
C ALA A 135 -3.06 3.46 -5.67
N PHE A 136 -2.73 3.39 -4.37
CA PHE A 136 -3.57 2.84 -3.28
C PHE A 136 -4.02 1.36 -3.43
N GLN A 137 -3.37 0.59 -4.29
CA GLN A 137 -3.60 -0.85 -4.42
C GLN A 137 -2.64 -1.64 -3.54
N ASP A 138 -3.11 -2.81 -3.13
CA ASP A 138 -2.36 -3.73 -2.28
C ASP A 138 -1.16 -4.30 -3.06
N THR A 139 0.00 -4.41 -2.41
CA THR A 139 1.26 -4.89 -3.02
C THR A 139 1.78 -6.13 -2.31
N TYR A 140 2.51 -7.01 -3.03
CA TYR A 140 3.15 -8.19 -2.47
C TYR A 140 4.66 -8.00 -2.45
N HIS A 141 5.32 -8.49 -1.40
CA HIS A 141 6.75 -8.26 -1.17
C HIS A 141 7.54 -9.54 -0.88
N ASN A 142 6.88 -10.68 -0.68
CA ASN A 142 7.50 -11.98 -0.44
C ASN A 142 6.51 -13.10 -0.85
N PRO A 143 6.98 -14.27 -1.35
CA PRO A 143 8.38 -14.67 -1.58
C PRO A 143 9.02 -14.08 -2.85
N VAL A 144 10.25 -13.57 -2.76
CA VAL A 144 11.06 -13.18 -3.93
C VAL A 144 11.85 -14.38 -4.50
N HIS A 145 12.14 -15.34 -3.64
CA HIS A 145 12.67 -16.66 -3.94
C HIS A 145 12.05 -17.63 -2.94
N LEU A 146 11.99 -18.92 -3.29
CA LEU A 146 11.58 -19.95 -2.34
C LEU A 146 12.81 -20.45 -1.58
N SER A 147 12.77 -20.36 -0.26
CA SER A 147 13.72 -21.00 0.64
C SER A 147 13.42 -22.49 0.70
N ALA A 148 14.44 -23.32 0.48
CA ALA A 148 14.32 -24.78 0.56
C ALA A 148 14.51 -25.30 2.00
N GLY A 149 15.00 -24.47 2.92
CA GLY A 149 15.36 -24.87 4.28
C GLY A 149 14.55 -24.21 5.39
N CYS A 150 13.68 -23.25 5.05
CA CYS A 150 12.84 -22.54 6.01
C CYS A 150 11.55 -22.09 5.32
N ASP A 151 10.43 -22.74 5.63
CA ASP A 151 9.13 -22.39 5.04
C ASP A 151 8.55 -21.09 5.58
N ASN A 152 8.92 -20.73 6.80
CA ASN A 152 8.57 -19.44 7.39
C ASN A 152 9.06 -18.27 6.52
N ASP A 153 10.24 -18.40 5.90
CA ASP A 153 10.77 -17.44 4.93
C ASP A 153 10.01 -17.39 3.60
N ASN A 154 9.18 -18.40 3.32
CA ASN A 154 8.28 -18.44 2.16
C ASN A 154 6.93 -17.76 2.45
N SER A 155 6.72 -17.21 3.65
CA SER A 155 5.51 -16.49 4.04
C SER A 155 5.10 -15.44 2.99
N THR A 156 3.82 -15.42 2.64
CA THR A 156 3.28 -14.45 1.71
C THR A 156 3.16 -13.09 2.40
N VAL A 157 3.99 -12.13 2.00
CA VAL A 157 3.97 -10.77 2.57
C VAL A 157 3.15 -9.85 1.70
N LYS A 158 2.11 -9.23 2.29
CA LYS A 158 1.19 -8.32 1.60
C LYS A 158 1.04 -7.01 2.36
N HIS A 159 1.14 -5.91 1.64
CA HIS A 159 0.87 -4.56 2.13
C HIS A 159 -0.50 -4.11 1.65
N PHE A 160 -1.44 -4.01 2.59
CA PHE A 160 -2.77 -3.46 2.38
C PHE A 160 -2.71 -1.94 2.46
N ARG A 161 -3.10 -1.25 1.39
CA ARG A 161 -2.81 0.19 1.18
C ARG A 161 -4.05 1.06 1.02
N ARG A 162 -5.18 0.62 1.58
CA ARG A 162 -6.50 1.22 1.35
C ARG A 162 -6.99 2.01 2.57
N GLY A 163 -7.93 2.91 2.35
CA GLY A 163 -8.54 3.68 3.43
C GLY A 163 -7.54 4.58 4.18
N ASP A 164 -7.75 4.71 5.49
CA ASP A 164 -7.13 5.73 6.35
C ASP A 164 -5.80 5.28 6.95
N PHE A 165 -5.52 3.97 6.96
CA PHE A 165 -4.26 3.40 7.40
C PHE A 165 -3.93 2.12 6.65
N ASN A 166 -2.63 1.82 6.59
CA ASN A 166 -2.10 0.66 5.90
C ASN A 166 -1.81 -0.48 6.88
N VAL A 167 -1.89 -1.72 6.42
CA VAL A 167 -1.54 -2.92 7.19
C VAL A 167 -0.49 -3.71 6.42
N LEU A 168 0.63 -4.03 7.04
CA LEU A 168 1.64 -4.91 6.48
C LEU A 168 1.54 -6.29 7.15
N SER A 169 1.05 -7.28 6.39
CA SER A 169 0.97 -8.68 6.83
C SER A 169 2.28 -9.37 6.50
N LEU A 170 3.02 -9.78 7.52
CA LEU A 170 4.38 -10.31 7.39
C LEU A 170 4.43 -11.85 7.37
N GLY A 171 3.42 -12.53 7.88
CA GLY A 171 3.53 -13.95 8.22
C GLY A 171 4.64 -14.18 9.25
N ASP A 172 5.29 -15.33 9.15
CA ASP A 172 6.27 -15.81 10.14
C ASP A 172 7.72 -15.71 9.66
N VAL A 173 8.02 -14.81 8.71
CA VAL A 173 9.39 -14.60 8.20
C VAL A 173 10.43 -14.52 9.32
N GLU A 174 11.42 -15.42 9.28
CA GLU A 174 12.48 -15.53 10.30
C GLU A 174 13.80 -14.93 9.82
N SER A 175 14.03 -14.93 8.50
CA SER A 175 15.24 -14.41 7.89
C SER A 175 15.42 -12.93 8.19
N THR A 176 16.51 -12.61 8.88
CA THR A 176 16.93 -11.23 9.16
C THR A 176 17.14 -10.43 7.87
N PHE A 177 17.52 -11.09 6.77
CA PHE A 177 17.66 -10.46 5.46
C PHE A 177 16.31 -10.06 4.87
N ILE A 178 15.33 -10.97 4.89
CA ILE A 178 13.98 -10.66 4.42
C ILE A 178 13.38 -9.56 5.31
N GLY A 179 13.54 -9.66 6.63
CA GLY A 179 13.17 -8.61 7.58
C GLY A 179 13.76 -7.25 7.21
N ALA A 180 15.08 -7.17 7.00
CA ALA A 180 15.77 -5.95 6.60
C ALA A 180 15.26 -5.39 5.26
N ARG A 181 14.99 -6.25 4.27
CA ARG A 181 14.39 -5.86 2.98
C ARG A 181 12.99 -5.28 3.17
N LEU A 182 12.16 -5.93 3.99
CA LEU A 182 10.79 -5.48 4.25
C LEU A 182 10.77 -4.17 5.05
N THR A 183 11.69 -4.01 6.00
CA THR A 183 11.91 -2.74 6.70
C THR A 183 12.35 -1.65 5.72
N TYR A 184 13.29 -1.93 4.81
CA TYR A 184 13.68 -0.99 3.76
C TYR A 184 12.49 -0.58 2.87
N VAL A 185 11.71 -1.55 2.39
CA VAL A 185 10.51 -1.30 1.58
C VAL A 185 9.45 -0.54 2.37
N HIS A 186 9.24 -0.89 3.64
CA HIS A 186 8.29 -0.20 4.51
C HIS A 186 8.73 1.24 4.76
N HIS A 187 10.00 1.48 5.09
CA HIS A 187 10.55 2.83 5.22
C HIS A 187 10.41 3.60 3.91
N ALA A 188 10.82 3.04 2.78
CA ALA A 188 10.64 3.65 1.46
C ALA A 188 9.17 4.02 1.15
N LEU A 189 8.21 3.18 1.54
CA LEU A 189 6.78 3.38 1.28
C LEU A 189 6.09 4.30 2.31
N SER A 190 6.48 4.22 3.58
CA SER A 190 5.99 5.10 4.68
C SER A 190 6.59 6.50 4.58
N HIS A 191 7.80 6.62 4.04
CA HIS A 191 8.51 7.89 3.85
C HIS A 191 8.19 8.62 2.54
N LEU A 192 7.23 8.12 1.76
CA LEU A 192 6.54 8.93 0.74
C LEU A 192 5.65 10.04 1.36
N ALA A 193 5.45 10.03 2.67
CA ALA A 193 4.85 11.14 3.44
C ALA A 193 5.86 11.94 4.29
N ALA A 194 7.09 11.46 4.50
CA ALA A 194 8.10 12.15 5.31
C ALA A 194 9.51 11.57 5.04
N MET A 195 10.33 12.14 4.17
CA MET A 195 11.69 11.63 3.90
C MET A 195 12.67 11.96 5.04
N ALA A 196 13.46 10.98 5.51
CA ALA A 196 14.78 11.18 6.13
C ALA A 196 15.55 9.84 6.24
N ASP A 197 16.80 9.82 5.78
CA ASP A 197 17.77 8.73 5.94
C ASP A 197 18.58 8.92 7.23
N HIS A 198 19.09 7.81 7.80
CA HIS A 198 19.93 7.61 9.02
C HIS A 198 19.22 6.93 10.20
N PRO A 199 19.34 5.58 10.27
CA PRO A 199 20.51 4.91 10.87
C PRO A 199 21.12 3.78 10.00
N TYR A 200 21.01 3.89 8.66
CA TYR A 200 21.19 2.74 7.76
C TYR A 200 22.65 2.39 7.35
N GLU A 201 23.62 3.30 7.45
CA GLU A 201 25.00 3.02 6.99
C GLU A 201 25.71 1.93 7.80
N GLU A 202 25.40 1.80 9.09
CA GLU A 202 26.06 0.82 9.97
C GLU A 202 25.56 -0.62 9.72
N ALA A 203 24.28 -0.77 9.34
CA ALA A 203 23.68 -2.08 9.01
C ALA A 203 24.18 -2.63 7.67
N VAL A 204 24.33 -1.76 6.66
CA VAL A 204 24.86 -2.14 5.34
C VAL A 204 26.33 -2.52 5.41
N THR A 205 27.12 -1.78 6.19
CA THR A 205 28.56 -2.03 6.32
C THR A 205 28.86 -3.37 6.99
N ASN A 206 27.99 -3.80 7.91
CA ASN A 206 28.08 -5.12 8.55
C ASN A 206 27.63 -6.27 7.62
N LEU A 207 26.67 -6.04 6.72
CA LEU A 207 26.20 -7.06 5.76
C LEU A 207 27.19 -7.29 4.61
N VAL A 208 27.85 -6.25 4.12
CA VAL A 208 28.84 -6.35 3.03
C VAL A 208 30.05 -7.23 3.40
N ARG A 209 30.29 -7.47 4.69
CA ARG A 209 31.37 -8.35 5.18
C ARG A 209 31.07 -9.85 5.04
N GLY A 210 29.85 -10.26 4.67
CA GLY A 210 29.50 -11.66 4.42
C GLY A 210 28.64 -11.82 3.17
N ALA A 211 29.13 -12.59 2.19
CA ALA A 211 28.46 -13.03 0.95
C ALA A 211 28.36 -12.02 -0.22
N ALA A 212 29.12 -12.30 -1.28
CA ALA A 212 29.30 -11.47 -2.47
C ALA A 212 28.08 -11.43 -3.44
N LEU A 213 27.10 -12.32 -3.30
CA LEU A 213 25.87 -12.30 -4.11
C LEU A 213 24.81 -11.36 -3.51
N GLU A 214 24.75 -11.31 -2.18
CA GLU A 214 23.74 -10.59 -1.40
C GLU A 214 24.03 -9.09 -1.35
N ALA A 215 25.31 -8.70 -1.31
CA ALA A 215 25.73 -7.31 -1.47
C ALA A 215 25.38 -6.74 -2.86
N ARG A 216 25.47 -7.53 -3.93
CA ARG A 216 25.09 -7.11 -5.29
C ARG A 216 23.59 -6.88 -5.40
N PHE A 217 22.78 -7.74 -4.79
CA PHE A 217 21.33 -7.60 -4.76
C PHE A 217 20.89 -6.33 -4.02
N LEU A 218 21.51 -6.01 -2.88
CA LEU A 218 21.19 -4.78 -2.14
C LEU A 218 21.58 -3.51 -2.90
N VAL A 219 22.69 -3.55 -3.65
CA VAL A 219 23.06 -2.45 -4.56
C VAL A 219 22.04 -2.30 -5.68
N GLU A 220 21.58 -3.40 -6.28
CA GLU A 220 20.55 -3.39 -7.32
C GLU A 220 19.21 -2.86 -6.82
N GLU A 221 18.78 -3.25 -5.62
CA GLU A 221 17.57 -2.72 -4.97
C GLU A 221 17.73 -1.24 -4.58
N ARG A 222 18.91 -0.80 -4.14
CA ARG A 222 19.18 0.62 -3.87
C ARG A 222 19.07 1.46 -5.15
N GLU A 223 19.65 0.99 -6.25
CA GLU A 223 19.56 1.66 -7.55
C GLU A 223 18.13 1.64 -8.09
N ARG A 224 17.41 0.53 -7.88
CA ARG A 224 15.98 0.44 -8.20
C ARG A 224 15.18 1.47 -7.42
N HIS A 225 15.35 1.53 -6.11
CA HIS A 225 14.65 2.50 -5.25
C HIS A 225 14.99 3.94 -5.63
N ARG A 226 16.26 4.25 -5.94
CA ARG A 226 16.66 5.58 -6.42
C ARG A 226 15.90 5.96 -7.70
N ARG A 227 15.83 5.05 -8.67
CA ARG A 227 15.05 5.25 -9.91
C ARG A 227 13.55 5.42 -9.63
N GLU A 228 13.00 4.65 -8.70
CA GLU A 228 11.60 4.79 -8.27
C GLU A 228 11.33 6.15 -7.63
N MET A 229 12.25 6.64 -6.80
CA MET A 229 12.15 7.96 -6.16
C MET A 229 12.28 9.11 -7.16
N ASP A 230 13.20 9.04 -8.12
CA ASP A 230 13.34 10.07 -9.16
C ASP A 230 12.12 10.12 -10.08
N ALA A 231 11.56 8.95 -10.44
CA ALA A 231 10.33 8.86 -11.20
C ALA A 231 9.12 9.39 -10.42
N TRP A 232 9.03 9.08 -9.12
CA TRP A 232 7.98 9.60 -8.25
C TRP A 232 8.06 11.13 -8.11
N ARG A 233 9.27 11.69 -7.92
CA ARG A 233 9.46 13.15 -7.88
C ARG A 233 8.92 13.81 -9.14
N ALA A 234 9.27 13.27 -10.31
CA ALA A 234 8.78 13.77 -11.58
C ALA A 234 7.23 13.68 -11.66
N GLY A 235 6.66 12.54 -11.27
CA GLY A 235 5.21 12.31 -11.29
C GLY A 235 4.44 13.21 -10.31
N PHE A 236 4.88 13.33 -9.06
CA PHE A 236 4.26 14.17 -8.04
C PHE A 236 4.39 15.66 -8.36
N GLU A 237 5.56 16.08 -8.86
CA GLU A 237 5.77 17.46 -9.29
C GLU A 237 4.84 17.83 -10.45
N HIS A 238 4.78 17.01 -11.49
CA HIS A 238 3.96 17.28 -12.67
C HIS A 238 2.46 17.08 -12.44
N GLY A 239 2.09 16.02 -11.73
CA GLY A 239 0.70 15.58 -11.57
C GLY A 239 -0.05 16.25 -10.42
N PHE A 240 0.65 16.71 -9.38
CA PHE A 240 0.01 17.25 -8.18
C PHE A 240 0.51 18.64 -7.80
N LEU A 241 1.81 18.80 -7.54
CA LEU A 241 2.36 20.06 -7.02
C LEU A 241 2.16 21.23 -7.98
N ARG A 242 2.50 21.06 -9.27
CA ARG A 242 2.34 22.12 -10.26
C ARG A 242 0.87 22.50 -10.49
N PRO A 243 -0.09 21.56 -10.65
CA PRO A 243 -1.50 21.89 -10.69
C PRO A 243 -2.01 22.59 -9.43
N TYR A 244 -1.63 22.11 -8.24
CA TYR A 244 -2.03 22.71 -6.97
C TYR A 244 -1.48 24.14 -6.81
N GLN A 245 -0.20 24.35 -7.07
CA GLN A 245 0.41 25.70 -7.06
C GLN A 245 -0.30 26.65 -8.03
N ARG A 246 -0.63 26.19 -9.25
CA ARG A 246 -1.40 26.99 -10.21
C ARG A 246 -2.77 27.37 -9.66
N ALA A 247 -3.49 26.43 -9.05
CA ALA A 247 -4.79 26.69 -8.44
C ALA A 247 -4.70 27.71 -7.30
N CYS A 248 -3.69 27.62 -6.43
CA CYS A 248 -3.44 28.59 -5.37
C CYS A 248 -3.12 29.99 -5.92
N VAL A 249 -2.28 30.07 -6.95
CA VAL A 249 -1.96 31.34 -7.63
C VAL A 249 -3.21 31.97 -8.25
N ASP A 250 -4.04 31.18 -8.93
CA ASP A 250 -5.27 31.65 -9.54
C ASP A 250 -6.26 32.19 -8.49
N LEU A 251 -6.40 31.50 -7.35
CA LEU A 251 -7.19 31.95 -6.20
C LEU A 251 -6.73 33.31 -5.66
N ILE A 252 -5.41 33.50 -5.48
CA ILE A 252 -4.84 34.76 -5.01
C ILE A 252 -5.06 35.87 -6.04
N VAL A 253 -4.86 35.58 -7.31
CA VAL A 253 -5.05 36.54 -8.41
C VAL A 253 -6.50 36.97 -8.51
N ASP A 254 -7.45 36.03 -8.38
CA ASP A 254 -8.89 36.33 -8.40
C ASP A 254 -9.30 37.17 -7.19
N ALA A 255 -8.77 36.88 -6.00
CA ALA A 255 -9.00 37.68 -4.81
C ALA A 255 -8.50 39.13 -4.98
N GLU A 256 -7.31 39.32 -5.55
CA GLU A 256 -6.75 40.65 -5.85
C GLU A 256 -7.52 41.36 -6.96
N ALA A 257 -7.98 40.64 -7.99
CA ALA A 257 -8.83 41.19 -9.03
C ALA A 257 -10.17 41.69 -8.47
N VAL A 258 -10.77 40.96 -7.52
CA VAL A 258 -12.01 41.36 -6.83
C VAL A 258 -11.77 42.62 -5.99
N LYS A 259 -10.65 42.71 -5.26
CA LYS A 259 -10.30 43.94 -4.50
C LYS A 259 -10.14 45.13 -5.42
N ALA A 260 -9.43 44.97 -6.54
CA ALA A 260 -9.22 46.02 -7.51
C ALA A 260 -10.52 46.42 -8.24
N ALA A 261 -11.46 45.51 -8.40
CA ALA A 261 -12.74 45.72 -9.09
C ALA A 261 -13.82 46.40 -8.25
N ARG A 262 -13.59 46.65 -6.94
CA ARG A 262 -14.55 47.39 -6.11
C ARG A 262 -14.63 48.85 -6.56
N PRO A 263 -15.77 49.33 -7.07
CA PRO A 263 -15.94 50.76 -7.29
C PRO A 263 -15.93 51.51 -5.96
N ALA A 264 -15.53 52.78 -5.98
CA ALA A 264 -15.89 53.69 -4.90
C ALA A 264 -17.42 53.62 -4.72
N ILE A 265 -17.85 53.47 -3.46
CA ILE A 265 -19.22 53.17 -3.05
C ILE A 265 -20.24 53.94 -3.92
N GLY A 266 -21.10 53.21 -4.64
CA GLY A 266 -22.28 53.74 -5.32
C GLY A 266 -22.18 54.05 -6.83
N LYS A 267 -21.08 53.77 -7.54
CA LYS A 267 -21.03 54.00 -9.02
C LYS A 267 -20.47 52.81 -9.82
N PRO A 268 -21.12 52.36 -10.91
CA PRO A 268 -20.57 51.32 -11.77
C PRO A 268 -19.27 51.78 -12.46
N LEU A 269 -18.28 50.88 -12.54
CA LEU A 269 -17.00 51.16 -13.22
C LEU A 269 -17.21 51.47 -14.71
N SER A 270 -16.64 52.59 -15.17
CA SER A 270 -16.60 52.96 -16.59
C SER A 270 -15.83 51.92 -17.43
N ARG A 271 -16.14 51.80 -18.72
CA ARG A 271 -15.43 50.89 -19.65
C ARG A 271 -13.90 51.10 -19.62
N ARG A 272 -13.44 52.36 -19.50
CA ARG A 272 -12.02 52.72 -19.43
C ARG A 272 -11.37 52.24 -18.12
N ALA A 273 -12.09 52.35 -17.00
CA ALA A 273 -11.64 51.85 -15.71
C ALA A 273 -11.52 50.32 -15.71
N ARG A 274 -12.49 49.60 -16.30
CA ARG A 274 -12.42 48.13 -16.45
C ARG A 274 -11.22 47.68 -17.28
N ARG A 275 -10.89 48.38 -18.38
CA ARG A 275 -9.70 48.09 -19.20
C ARG A 275 -8.40 48.29 -18.42
N ARG A 276 -8.24 49.39 -17.68
CA ARG A 276 -7.06 49.62 -16.83
C ARG A 276 -6.92 48.56 -15.74
N ASN A 277 -8.04 48.13 -15.17
CA ASN A 277 -8.05 47.08 -14.15
C ASN A 277 -7.61 45.72 -14.69
N ARG A 278 -8.12 45.32 -15.86
CA ARG A 278 -7.66 44.10 -16.54
C ARG A 278 -6.15 44.13 -16.82
N GLY A 279 -5.60 45.29 -17.17
CA GLY A 279 -4.16 45.48 -17.34
C GLY A 279 -3.37 45.26 -16.04
N ARG A 280 -3.83 45.84 -14.93
CA ARG A 280 -3.23 45.66 -13.60
C ARG A 280 -3.30 44.21 -13.10
N VAL A 281 -4.46 43.56 -13.26
CA VAL A 281 -4.65 42.14 -12.91
C VAL A 281 -3.73 41.24 -13.74
N ARG A 282 -3.61 41.49 -15.05
CA ARG A 282 -2.70 40.73 -15.92
C ARG A 282 -1.23 40.93 -15.52
N ALA A 283 -0.84 42.16 -15.17
CA ALA A 283 0.52 42.45 -14.70
C ALA A 283 0.82 41.78 -13.34
N ALA A 284 -0.13 41.80 -12.41
CA ALA A 284 -0.03 41.11 -11.12
C ALA A 284 0.09 39.58 -11.31
N ARG A 285 -0.72 39.00 -12.21
CA ARG A 285 -0.64 37.56 -12.56
C ARG A 285 0.73 37.18 -13.13
N LEU A 286 1.31 38.02 -14.00
CA LEU A 286 2.66 37.81 -14.54
C LEU A 286 3.77 38.00 -13.50
N ALA A 287 3.59 38.91 -12.54
CA ALA A 287 4.55 39.11 -11.45
C ALA A 287 4.54 37.94 -10.45
N LEU A 288 3.34 37.53 -10.00
CA LEU A 288 3.16 36.37 -9.11
C LEU A 288 3.57 35.07 -9.78
N GLY A 289 3.22 34.88 -11.06
CA GLY A 289 3.66 33.72 -11.84
C GLY A 289 5.18 33.58 -11.88
N ARG A 290 5.92 34.69 -11.99
CA ARG A 290 7.41 34.67 -11.96
C ARG A 290 7.99 34.36 -10.58
N GLN A 291 7.32 34.77 -9.50
CA GLN A 291 7.75 34.44 -8.13
C GLN A 291 7.42 32.99 -7.76
N CYS A 292 6.30 32.45 -8.26
CA CYS A 292 5.86 31.08 -7.97
C CYS A 292 6.44 30.02 -8.93
N HIS A 293 7.09 30.42 -10.03
CA HIS A 293 7.78 29.53 -10.96
C HIS A 293 9.26 29.29 -10.63
N GLN A 294 9.67 29.40 -9.37
CA GLN A 294 10.99 28.88 -9.00
C GLN A 294 10.98 27.36 -9.20
N PRO A 295 12.07 26.76 -9.74
CA PRO A 295 12.20 25.31 -9.74
C PRO A 295 12.04 24.83 -8.30
N ILE A 296 11.22 23.79 -8.11
CA ILE A 296 11.07 23.18 -6.80
C ILE A 296 12.43 22.58 -6.44
N ARG A 297 13.20 23.34 -5.64
CA ARG A 297 14.50 22.90 -5.17
C ARG A 297 14.23 22.01 -3.97
N TRP A 298 14.30 20.71 -4.20
CA TRP A 298 14.28 19.73 -3.12
C TRP A 298 15.54 19.95 -2.28
N VAL A 299 15.42 20.57 -1.10
CA VAL A 299 16.52 20.74 -0.15
C VAL A 299 16.31 19.74 0.97
N TRP A 300 17.20 18.74 1.05
CA TRP A 300 17.18 17.71 2.08
C TRP A 300 17.89 18.22 3.35
N PRO A 301 17.43 17.85 4.56
CA PRO A 301 18.21 18.06 5.78
C PRO A 301 19.58 17.38 5.63
N GLY A 302 20.67 18.15 5.72
CA GLY A 302 22.05 17.67 5.52
C GLY A 302 22.74 18.15 4.23
N MET A 303 22.00 18.67 3.23
CA MET A 303 22.59 19.30 2.03
C MET A 303 22.85 20.81 2.17
N GLN A 304 22.92 21.33 3.39
CA GLN A 304 23.39 22.70 3.63
C GLN A 304 24.92 22.70 3.66
N GLY A 305 25.56 22.73 2.48
CA GLY A 305 27.02 22.74 2.43
C GLY A 305 27.68 22.93 1.08
N GLU A 306 26.99 22.75 -0.05
CA GLU A 306 27.61 22.94 -1.36
C GLU A 306 26.80 23.95 -2.17
N ALA A 307 27.31 25.19 -2.15
CA ALA A 307 26.90 26.29 -3.01
C ALA A 307 27.70 26.25 -4.32
#